data_AF-A0A9D6LAK3-F1
#
_entry.id   AF-A0A9D6LAK3-F1
#
_cell.length_a   1.000
_cell.length_b   1.000
_cell.length_c   1.000
_cell.angle_alpha   90.00
_cell.angle_beta   90.00
_cell.angle_gamma   90.00
#
_symmetry.space_group_name_H-M   'P 1'
#
loop_
_entity.id
_entity.type
_entity.pdbx_description
1 polymer ?
#
loop_
_entity_poly.entity_id
_entity_poly.type
_entity_poly.pdbx_seq_one_letter_code
_entity_poly.pdbx_strand_id
1 'polypeptide(L)'
;AEAAARGFDKILIREDFNLRGRRGGEVASLICSAVARITPNVDCRVILDERAALKTAVREMIPNEVVVLFFDDLDVVRPLLDEVQAVPVASIHAPAPPRAA
;
A
#
# COMPACT_ATOMS: atom_id res chain seq x y z
N ALA A 1 10.21 -7.67 1.38
CA ALA A 1 10.01 -7.42 2.82
C ALA A 1 10.95 -6.33 3.33
N GLU A 2 12.27 -6.51 3.24
CA GLU A 2 13.22 -5.55 3.81
C GLU A 2 13.11 -4.11 3.27
N ALA A 3 13.12 -3.92 1.95
CA ALA A 3 12.98 -2.59 1.36
C ALA A 3 11.69 -1.88 1.82
N ALA A 4 10.58 -2.62 1.85
CA ALA A 4 9.31 -2.08 2.32
C ALA A 4 9.36 -1.73 3.82
N ALA A 5 9.87 -2.63 4.65
CA ALA A 5 9.95 -2.45 6.10
C ALA A 5 10.79 -1.23 6.53
N ARG A 6 11.77 -0.83 5.71
CA ARG A 6 12.62 0.34 5.96
C ARG A 6 12.15 1.61 5.26
N GLY A 7 11.29 1.48 4.24
CA GLY A 7 10.93 2.58 3.34
C GLY A 7 9.54 3.16 3.56
N PHE A 8 8.66 2.50 4.33
CA PHE A 8 7.29 2.92 4.54
C PHE A 8 6.90 2.89 6.03
N ASP A 9 6.09 3.86 6.44
CA ASP A 9 5.55 3.95 7.80
C ASP A 9 4.35 3.03 8.04
N LYS A 10 3.61 2.71 6.97
CA LYS A 10 2.45 1.81 6.95
C LYS A 10 2.55 0.88 5.75
N ILE A 11 2.19 -0.39 5.92
CA ILE A 11 2.29 -1.43 4.90
C ILE A 11 1.00 -2.25 4.90
N LEU A 12 0.28 -2.25 3.77
CA LEU A 12 -0.86 -3.14 3.54
C LEU A 12 -0.43 -4.24 2.55
N ILE A 13 -0.50 -5.50 2.98
CA ILE A 13 -0.10 -6.64 2.17
C ILE A 13 -1.35 -7.30 1.58
N ARG A 14 -1.45 -7.21 0.25
CA ARG A 14 -2.44 -7.92 -0.57
C ARG A 14 -1.88 -9.23 -1.12
N GLU A 15 -2.75 -10.05 -1.69
CA GLU A 15 -2.34 -11.19 -2.52
C GLU A 15 -2.83 -11.02 -3.96
N ASP A 16 -2.11 -11.61 -4.89
CA ASP A 16 -2.57 -11.71 -6.28
C ASP A 16 -3.69 -12.74 -6.37
N PHE A 17 -4.59 -12.58 -7.34
CA PHE A 17 -5.63 -13.57 -7.64
C PHE A 17 -5.06 -14.97 -7.94
N ASN A 18 -3.83 -15.04 -8.43
CA ASN A 18 -3.16 -16.30 -8.71
C ASN A 18 -2.25 -16.73 -7.54
N LEU A 19 -2.78 -17.58 -6.67
CA LEU A 19 -2.08 -18.12 -5.50
C LEU A 19 -0.99 -19.15 -5.86
N ARG A 20 -0.89 -19.58 -7.13
CA ARG A 20 0.10 -20.56 -7.62
C ARG A 20 0.15 -21.85 -6.78
N GLY A 21 -1.03 -22.32 -6.34
CA GLY A 21 -1.17 -23.52 -5.51
C GLY A 21 -0.87 -23.34 -4.02
N ARG A 22 -0.60 -22.12 -3.55
CA ARG A 22 -0.43 -21.79 -2.13
C ARG A 22 -1.78 -21.59 -1.44
N ARG A 23 -1.80 -21.70 -0.11
CA ARG A 23 -2.99 -21.34 0.68
C ARG A 23 -3.16 -19.82 0.68
N GLY A 24 -4.39 -19.35 0.53
CA GLY A 24 -4.69 -17.93 0.66
C GLY A 24 -4.18 -17.37 2.00
N GLY A 25 -3.54 -16.21 1.94
CA GLY A 25 -2.92 -15.51 3.06
C GLY A 25 -1.57 -16.03 3.51
N GLU A 26 -1.08 -17.15 2.97
CA GLU A 26 0.19 -17.74 3.40
C GLU A 26 1.37 -16.82 3.11
N VAL A 27 1.45 -16.31 1.88
CA VAL A 27 2.55 -15.44 1.46
C VAL A 27 2.44 -14.10 2.17
N ALA A 28 1.24 -13.53 2.21
CA ALA A 28 1.03 -12.25 2.88
C ALA A 28 1.43 -12.31 4.36
N SER A 29 1.09 -13.39 5.06
CA SER A 29 1.46 -13.60 6.46
C SER A 29 2.97 -13.74 6.64
N LEU A 30 3.66 -14.44 5.73
CA LEU A 30 5.12 -14.56 5.77
C LEU A 30 5.82 -13.21 5.56
N ILE A 31 5.33 -12.39 4.62
CA ILE A 31 5.89 -11.05 4.38
C ILE A 31 5.63 -10.15 5.59
N CYS A 32 4.41 -10.14 6.14
CA CYS A 32 4.06 -9.35 7.32
C CYS A 32 4.94 -9.74 8.52
N SER A 33 5.14 -11.04 8.75
CA SER A 33 6.03 -11.55 9.78
C SER A 33 7.48 -11.14 9.56
N ALA A 34 7.95 -11.09 8.31
CA ALA A 34 9.30 -10.63 7.98
C ALA A 34 9.47 -9.13 8.22
N VAL A 35 8.46 -8.33 7.90
CA VAL A 35 8.43 -6.89 8.17
C VAL A 35 8.51 -6.63 9.68
N ALA A 36 7.69 -7.32 10.48
CA ALA A 36 7.66 -7.19 11.94
C ALA A 36 9.01 -7.54 12.61
N ARG A 37 9.81 -8.43 12.01
CA ARG A 37 11.17 -8.74 12.49
C ARG A 37 12.19 -7.65 12.19
N ILE A 38 11.98 -6.86 11.14
CA ILE A 38 12.92 -5.81 10.69
C ILE A 38 12.59 -4.48 11.38
N THR A 39 11.30 -4.14 11.41
CA THR A 39 10.79 -2.88 11.99
C THR A 39 9.55 -3.20 12.82
N PRO A 40 9.68 -3.59 14.11
CA PRO A 40 8.54 -4.07 14.92
C PRO A 40 7.40 -3.06 15.11
N ASN A 41 7.68 -1.76 14.97
CA ASN A 41 6.72 -0.69 15.21
C ASN A 41 6.01 -0.20 13.93
N VAL A 42 6.31 -0.78 12.76
CA VAL A 42 5.64 -0.41 11.51
C VAL A 42 4.21 -0.98 11.51
N ASP A 43 3.22 -0.17 11.10
CA ASP A 43 1.84 -0.65 10.92
C ASP A 43 1.76 -1.54 9.68
N CYS A 44 1.97 -2.85 9.87
CA CYS A 44 1.89 -3.84 8.80
C CYS A 44 0.64 -4.71 8.95
N ARG A 45 -0.30 -4.61 7.99
CA ARG A 45 -1.57 -5.35 8.00
C ARG A 45 -1.73 -6.20 6.74
N VAL A 46 -2.41 -7.33 6.87
CA VAL A 46 -2.77 -8.19 5.72
C VAL A 46 -4.21 -7.88 5.32
N ILE A 47 -4.41 -7.43 4.09
CA ILE A 47 -5.73 -7.21 3.46
C ILE A 47 -5.64 -7.83 2.07
N LEU A 48 -6.10 -9.08 1.95
CA LEU A 48 -5.84 -9.90 0.76
C LEU A 48 -6.49 -9.34 -0.51
N ASP A 49 -7.72 -8.83 -0.39
CA ASP A 49 -8.45 -8.24 -1.50
C ASP A 49 -7.85 -6.89 -1.90
N GLU A 50 -7.40 -6.78 -3.15
CA GLU A 50 -6.73 -5.60 -3.68
C GLU A 50 -7.60 -4.34 -3.55
N ARG A 51 -8.90 -4.49 -3.84
CA ARG A 51 -9.86 -3.40 -3.77
C ARG A 51 -10.05 -2.91 -2.33
N ALA A 52 -10.17 -3.81 -1.38
CA ALA A 52 -10.24 -3.47 0.04
C ALA A 52 -8.95 -2.84 0.56
N ALA A 53 -7.78 -3.33 0.12
CA ALA A 53 -6.48 -2.78 0.52
C ALA A 53 -6.32 -1.33 0.04
N LEU A 54 -6.58 -1.06 -1.24
CA LEU A 54 -6.48 0.30 -1.79
C LEU A 54 -7.52 1.24 -1.15
N LYS A 55 -8.78 0.81 -1.00
CA LYS A 55 -9.81 1.62 -0.31
C LYS A 55 -9.41 1.94 1.12
N THR A 56 -8.80 0.99 1.82
CA THR A 56 -8.32 1.20 3.18
C THR A 56 -7.19 2.22 3.21
N ALA A 57 -6.20 2.10 2.32
CA ALA A 57 -5.10 3.06 2.21
C ALA A 57 -5.60 4.49 1.93
N VAL A 58 -6.50 4.66 0.96
CA VAL A 58 -7.02 5.99 0.59
C VAL A 58 -7.94 6.56 1.69
N ARG A 59 -8.72 5.73 2.38
CA ARG A 59 -9.58 6.19 3.48
C ARG A 59 -8.78 6.63 4.71
N GLU A 60 -7.67 5.95 4.99
CA GLU A 60 -6.85 6.16 6.18
C GLU A 60 -5.70 7.15 5.96
N MET A 61 -5.51 7.63 4.73
CA MET A 61 -4.47 8.60 4.43
C MET A 61 -4.76 9.96 5.06
N ILE A 62 -3.71 10.64 5.51
CA ILE A 62 -3.79 12.02 6.01
C ILE A 62 -3.21 13.01 4.98
N PRO A 63 -3.49 14.32 5.12
CA PRO A 63 -2.86 15.33 4.26
C PRO A 63 -1.31 15.20 4.27
N ASN A 64 -0.70 15.31 3.08
CA ASN A 64 0.73 15.11 2.83
C ASN A 64 1.25 13.67 2.98
N GLU A 65 0.38 12.67 3.11
CA GLU A 65 0.76 11.25 3.02
C GLU A 65 0.82 10.80 1.55
N VAL A 66 1.75 9.90 1.23
CA VAL A 66 1.89 9.29 -0.10
C VAL A 66 1.56 7.81 0.00
N VAL A 67 0.55 7.38 -0.76
CA VAL A 67 0.23 5.96 -0.93
C VAL A 67 0.93 5.44 -2.18
N VAL A 68 1.75 4.41 -2.02
CA VAL A 68 2.40 3.70 -3.12
C VAL A 68 1.72 2.34 -3.30
N LEU A 69 1.06 2.15 -4.45
CA LEU A 69 0.44 0.88 -4.82
C LEU A 69 1.29 0.17 -5.88
N PHE A 70 1.76 -1.03 -5.55
CA PHE A 70 2.28 -1.97 -6.54
C PHE A 70 1.11 -2.82 -7.03
N PHE A 71 0.73 -2.66 -8.29
CA PHE A 71 -0.38 -3.37 -8.94
C PHE A 71 0.12 -4.17 -10.14
N ASP A 72 -0.61 -5.23 -10.50
CA ASP A 72 -0.28 -6.09 -11.64
C ASP A 72 -1.01 -5.64 -12.91
N ASP A 73 -2.26 -5.20 -12.77
CA ASP A 73 -3.12 -4.77 -13.87
C ASP A 73 -3.77 -3.42 -13.54
N LEU A 74 -3.50 -2.41 -14.39
CA LEU A 74 -4.06 -1.07 -14.22
C LEU A 74 -5.59 -1.08 -14.39
N ASP A 75 -6.14 -1.98 -15.21
CA ASP A 75 -7.57 -2.05 -15.47
C ASP A 75 -8.37 -2.48 -14.23
N VAL A 76 -7.72 -3.21 -13.30
CA VAL A 76 -8.33 -3.58 -12.00
C VAL A 76 -8.33 -2.40 -11.03
N VAL A 77 -7.26 -1.59 -11.06
CA VAL A 77 -7.09 -0.43 -10.17
C VAL A 77 -7.86 0.79 -10.66
N ARG A 78 -8.05 0.93 -11.98
CA ARG A 78 -8.62 2.14 -12.58
C ARG A 78 -10.02 2.50 -12.06
N PRO A 79 -10.97 1.56 -11.94
CA PRO A 79 -12.29 1.85 -11.37
C PRO A 79 -12.22 2.38 -9.93
N LEU A 80 -11.24 1.93 -9.15
CA LEU A 80 -11.04 2.41 -7.78
C LEU A 80 -10.52 3.84 -7.73
N LEU A 81 -9.60 4.17 -8.64
CA LEU A 81 -9.10 5.53 -8.80
C LEU A 81 -10.23 6.48 -9.21
N ASP A 82 -11.09 6.04 -10.12
CA ASP A 82 -12.25 6.81 -10.56
C ASP A 82 -13.27 7.01 -9.41
N GLU A 83 -13.52 5.98 -8.59
CA GLU A 83 -14.38 6.06 -7.39
C GLU A 83 -13.90 7.10 -6.37
N VAL A 84 -12.58 7.24 -6.20
CA VAL A 84 -11.99 8.25 -5.30
C VAL A 84 -11.71 9.58 -6.00
N GLN A 85 -12.20 9.75 -7.24
CA GLN A 85 -12.01 10.92 -8.08
C GLN A 85 -10.54 11.32 -8.26
N ALA A 86 -9.64 10.33 -8.32
CA ALA A 86 -8.23 10.55 -8.52
C ALA A 86 -8.00 11.21 -9.89
N VAL A 87 -7.10 12.20 -9.91
CA VAL A 87 -6.72 12.92 -11.12
C VAL A 87 -5.30 12.50 -11.51
N PRO A 88 -5.07 12.04 -12.75
CA PRO A 88 -3.72 11.71 -13.20
C PRO A 88 -2.87 12.98 -13.26
N VAL A 89 -1.67 12.90 -12.68
CA VAL A 89 -0.69 13.98 -12.69
C VAL A 89 0.61 13.51 -13.36
N ALA A 90 1.23 14.38 -14.17
CA ALA A 90 2.50 14.06 -14.83
C ALA A 90 3.71 14.15 -13.88
N SER A 91 3.54 14.79 -12.72
CA SER A 91 4.58 14.91 -11.68
C SER A 91 3.94 15.09 -10.31
N ILE A 92 4.59 14.53 -9.30
CA ILE A 92 4.26 14.77 -7.89
C ILE A 92 5.24 15.85 -7.42
N HIS A 93 4.74 17.03 -7.09
CA HIS A 93 5.55 18.07 -6.48
C HIS A 93 5.65 17.80 -4.98
N ALA A 94 6.85 17.79 -4.43
CA ALA A 94 7.01 17.72 -2.99
C ALA A 94 6.34 18.96 -2.37
N PRO A 95 5.54 18.80 -1.29
CA PRO A 95 5.02 19.96 -0.58
C PRO A 95 6.21 20.80 -0.09
N ALA A 96 6.09 22.13 -0.18
CA ALA A 96 7.11 23.03 0.33
C ALA A 96 7.37 22.69 1.82
N PRO A 97 8.63 22.65 2.27
CA PRO A 97 8.92 22.39 3.68
C PRO A 97 8.17 23.42 4.54
N PRO A 98 7.70 23.04 5.75
CA PRO A 98 7.02 23.97 6.63
C PRO A 98 7.90 25.21 6.83
N ARG A 99 7.34 26.41 6.65
CA ARG A 99 8.06 27.65 6.95
C ARG A 99 8.45 27.57 8.43
N ALA A 100 9.74 27.67 8.72
CA ALA A 100 10.23 27.83 10.08
C ALA A 100 9.51 29.03 10.71
N ALA A 101 8.93 28.80 11.90
CA ALA A 101 8.30 29.83 12.71
C ALA A 101 9.35 30.83 13.22
#